data_AF-A0A9P2IUQ7-F1
#
_entry.id   AF-A0A9P2IUQ7-F1
#
_cell.length_a   1.000
_cell.length_b   1.000
_cell.length_c   1.000
_cell.angle_alpha   90.00
_cell.angle_beta   90.00
_cell.angle_gamma   90.00
#
_symmetry.space_group_name_H-M   'P 1'
#
loop_
_entity.id
_entity.type
_entity.pdbx_description
1 polymer ?
#
loop_
_entity_poly.entity_id
_entity_poly.type
_entity_poly.pdbx_seq_one_letter_code
_entity_poly.pdbx_strand_id
1 'polypeptide(L)'
;MAFKHYDVVRAASPSDLAEKLTHKLKEGWQPYGGPVAITPYTLMQAVAIEGDPQVGPSSEPDWFYVVVLAGQSNGMAYGEGLPLPDSYDAPDPRIKQLARRSTVTPGGESCTYNDIIPADHCLHDVQDMSTLNHPKADLSKGQYGCVGQGLHIAKKLL
;
A
#
# COMPACT_ATOMS: atom_id res chain seq x y z
N MET A 1 20.56 -16.99 14.33
CA MET A 1 19.89 -16.43 13.13
C MET A 1 18.41 -16.75 13.29
N ALA A 2 17.57 -15.75 13.49
CA ALA A 2 16.15 -15.92 13.75
C ALA A 2 15.37 -15.11 12.72
N PHE A 3 14.75 -15.80 11.79
CA PHE A 3 13.80 -15.21 10.84
C PHE A 3 12.66 -14.56 11.62
N LYS A 4 12.32 -13.32 11.26
CA LYS A 4 11.23 -12.57 11.92
C LYS A 4 9.92 -12.66 11.16
N HIS A 5 9.99 -12.83 9.84
CA HIS A 5 8.83 -12.85 8.96
C HIS A 5 8.85 -14.09 8.08
N TYR A 6 7.67 -14.65 7.84
CA TYR A 6 7.45 -15.85 7.02
C TYR A 6 6.32 -15.57 6.03
N ASP A 7 6.42 -16.12 4.83
CA ASP A 7 5.39 -16.06 3.80
C ASP A 7 5.37 -17.36 2.99
N VAL A 8 4.35 -17.56 2.16
CA VAL A 8 4.17 -18.75 1.32
C VAL A 8 3.92 -18.32 -0.11
N VAL A 9 4.82 -18.71 -1.01
CA VAL A 9 4.61 -18.58 -2.46
C VAL A 9 3.73 -19.72 -2.93
N ARG A 10 2.61 -19.41 -3.58
CA ARG A 10 1.71 -20.40 -4.18
C ARG A 10 1.73 -20.29 -5.69
N ALA A 11 1.78 -21.44 -6.36
CA ALA A 11 1.86 -21.51 -7.81
C ALA A 11 1.08 -22.69 -8.39
N ALA A 12 0.60 -22.51 -9.62
CA ALA A 12 -0.15 -23.53 -10.35
C ALA A 12 0.74 -24.53 -11.10
N SER A 13 2.01 -24.19 -11.33
CA SER A 13 2.99 -25.02 -12.04
C SER A 13 4.42 -24.76 -11.55
N PRO A 14 5.39 -25.64 -11.86
CA PRO A 14 6.79 -25.42 -11.51
C PRO A 14 7.38 -24.12 -12.08
N SER A 15 6.96 -23.73 -13.30
CA SER A 15 7.43 -22.49 -13.93
C SER A 15 6.86 -21.25 -13.24
N ASP A 16 5.57 -21.25 -12.92
CA ASP A 16 4.92 -20.18 -12.14
C ASP A 16 5.56 -20.05 -10.75
N LEU A 17 5.92 -21.17 -10.12
CA LEU A 17 6.63 -21.16 -8.84
C LEU A 17 8.01 -20.51 -8.97
N ALA A 18 8.77 -20.87 -10.00
CA ALA A 18 10.11 -20.33 -10.23
C ALA A 18 10.07 -18.81 -10.47
N GLU A 19 9.09 -18.33 -11.25
CA GLU A 19 8.89 -16.91 -11.51
C GLU A 19 8.56 -16.14 -10.23
N LYS A 20 7.50 -16.54 -9.51
CA LYS A 20 7.10 -15.90 -8.25
C LYS A 20 8.18 -15.94 -7.19
N LEU A 21 8.92 -17.05 -7.10
CA LEU A 21 10.05 -17.16 -6.16
C LEU A 21 11.18 -16.21 -6.53
N THR A 22 11.46 -16.02 -7.82
CA THR A 22 12.47 -15.06 -8.29
C THR A 22 12.13 -13.63 -7.88
N HIS A 23 10.85 -13.25 -7.91
CA HIS A 23 10.40 -11.94 -7.39
C HIS A 23 10.65 -11.80 -5.89
N LYS A 24 10.26 -12.80 -5.08
CA LYS A 24 10.50 -12.82 -3.63
C LYS A 24 11.99 -12.76 -3.28
N LEU A 25 12.84 -13.47 -4.03
CA LEU A 25 14.30 -13.43 -3.83
C LEU A 25 14.87 -12.02 -4.04
N LYS A 26 14.37 -11.26 -5.02
CA LYS A 26 14.78 -9.87 -5.25
C LYS A 26 14.38 -8.94 -4.10
N GLU A 27 13.29 -9.26 -3.40
CA GLU A 27 12.81 -8.56 -2.20
C GLU A 27 13.57 -8.96 -0.91
N GLY A 28 14.58 -9.81 -1.02
CA GLY A 28 15.41 -10.26 0.09
C GLY A 28 14.85 -11.46 0.87
N TRP A 29 13.75 -12.06 0.42
CA TRP A 29 13.28 -13.33 0.97
C TRP A 29 14.20 -14.46 0.59
N GLN A 30 14.25 -15.51 1.41
CA GLN A 30 14.96 -16.75 1.10
C GLN A 30 14.06 -17.98 1.29
N PRO A 31 14.21 -19.04 0.47
CA PRO A 31 13.47 -20.28 0.62
C PRO A 31 13.71 -20.90 1.99
N TYR A 32 12.63 -21.23 2.67
CA TYR A 32 12.66 -21.93 3.95
C TYR A 32 12.27 -23.39 3.73
N GLY A 33 13.29 -24.24 3.52
CA GLY A 33 13.10 -25.64 3.13
C GLY A 33 12.77 -25.81 1.65
N GLY A 34 12.29 -26.99 1.27
CA GLY A 34 11.95 -27.33 -0.12
C GLY A 34 10.48 -27.09 -0.47
N PRO A 35 10.14 -27.02 -1.77
CA PRO A 35 8.78 -26.83 -2.22
C PRO A 35 7.94 -28.09 -2.00
N VAL A 36 6.65 -27.91 -1.71
CA VAL A 36 5.68 -28.98 -1.47
C VAL A 36 4.58 -28.91 -2.51
N ALA A 37 4.25 -30.05 -3.11
CA ALA A 37 3.05 -30.21 -3.93
C ALA A 37 1.87 -30.59 -3.03
N ILE A 38 0.87 -29.72 -2.91
CA ILE A 38 -0.35 -29.98 -2.12
C ILE A 38 -1.39 -30.69 -2.98
N THR A 39 -1.49 -30.29 -4.26
CA THR A 39 -2.32 -30.94 -5.28
C THR A 39 -1.54 -30.97 -6.59
N PRO A 40 -1.99 -31.69 -7.63
CA PRO A 40 -1.34 -31.69 -8.95
C PRO A 40 -1.19 -30.29 -9.57
N TYR A 41 -1.99 -29.32 -9.13
CA TYR A 41 -2.01 -27.95 -9.65
C TYR A 41 -1.71 -26.91 -8.57
N THR A 42 -1.10 -27.31 -7.45
CA THR A 42 -0.77 -26.39 -6.36
C THR A 42 0.56 -26.76 -5.75
N LEU A 43 1.57 -25.96 -6.08
CA LEU A 43 2.88 -25.97 -5.47
C LEU A 43 2.97 -24.83 -4.45
N MET A 44 3.63 -25.10 -3.32
CA MET A 44 3.90 -24.10 -2.31
C MET A 44 5.38 -24.11 -1.91
N GLN A 45 5.97 -22.93 -1.75
CA GLN A 45 7.31 -22.75 -1.20
C GLN A 45 7.21 -21.78 -0.02
N ALA A 46 7.58 -22.24 1.17
CA ALA A 46 7.75 -21.35 2.31
C ALA A 46 8.99 -20.47 2.09
N VAL A 47 8.88 -19.20 2.44
CA VAL A 47 9.98 -18.23 2.39
C VAL A 47 10.06 -17.48 3.71
N ALA A 48 11.25 -17.03 4.07
CA ALA A 48 11.50 -16.29 5.30
C ALA A 48 12.50 -15.16 5.07
N ILE A 49 12.42 -14.11 5.89
CA ILE A 49 13.36 -12.98 5.85
C ILE A 49 13.76 -12.56 7.27
N GLU A 50 15.02 -12.17 7.44
CA GLU A 50 15.59 -11.78 8.75
C GLU A 50 15.33 -10.30 9.11
N GLY A 51 15.16 -9.43 8.12
CA GLY A 51 14.80 -8.02 8.27
C GLY A 51 13.36 -7.74 7.85
N ASP A 52 12.93 -6.48 7.87
CA ASP A 52 11.62 -6.13 7.33
C ASP A 52 11.58 -6.36 5.81
N PRO A 53 10.51 -7.00 5.29
CA PRO A 53 10.39 -7.25 3.86
C PRO A 53 10.54 -5.95 3.09
N GLN A 54 11.46 -5.92 2.12
CA GLN A 54 11.46 -4.83 1.15
C GLN A 54 10.17 -4.98 0.37
N VAL A 55 9.25 -4.03 0.55
CA VAL A 55 8.04 -4.01 -0.25
C VAL A 55 8.46 -3.59 -1.66
N GLY A 56 8.79 -4.59 -2.47
CA GLY A 56 9.11 -4.40 -3.87
C GLY A 56 7.89 -3.80 -4.59
N PRO A 57 8.10 -3.08 -5.70
CA PRO A 57 7.02 -2.49 -6.50
C PRO A 57 6.14 -3.52 -7.23
N SER A 58 6.12 -4.80 -6.82
CA SER A 58 5.78 -5.94 -7.69
C SER A 58 4.73 -6.92 -7.15
N SER A 59 3.90 -6.55 -6.19
CA SER A 59 2.62 -7.27 -6.05
C SER A 59 1.49 -6.26 -6.07
N GLU A 60 1.25 -5.68 -7.24
CA GLU A 60 -0.10 -5.23 -7.53
C GLU A 60 -1.02 -6.42 -7.22
N PRO A 61 -1.95 -6.30 -6.27
CA PRO A 61 -2.71 -7.43 -5.82
C PRO A 61 -3.67 -7.87 -6.94
N ASP A 62 -3.94 -9.18 -7.02
CA ASP A 62 -4.88 -9.73 -8.02
C ASP A 62 -6.30 -9.13 -7.89
N TRP A 63 -6.62 -8.59 -6.72
CA TRP A 63 -7.91 -7.99 -6.38
C TRP A 63 -7.79 -7.08 -5.15
N PHE A 64 -8.79 -6.22 -4.91
CA PHE A 64 -8.87 -5.34 -3.74
C PHE A 64 -10.14 -5.61 -2.92
N TYR A 65 -10.04 -5.58 -1.59
CA TYR A 65 -11.21 -5.31 -0.75
C TYR A 65 -11.61 -3.84 -0.90
N VAL A 66 -12.87 -3.58 -1.22
CA VAL A 66 -13.38 -2.22 -1.42
C VAL A 66 -14.12 -1.75 -0.18
N VAL A 67 -13.64 -0.64 0.41
CA VAL A 67 -14.29 0.06 1.52
C VAL A 67 -14.72 1.43 1.03
N VAL A 68 -16.02 1.71 1.07
CA VAL A 68 -16.57 3.00 0.65
C VAL A 68 -16.60 3.95 1.84
N LEU A 69 -15.97 5.11 1.70
CA LEU A 69 -16.05 6.22 2.64
C LEU A 69 -16.96 7.31 2.04
N ALA A 70 -17.88 7.81 2.83
CA ALA A 70 -18.80 8.86 2.41
C ALA A 70 -19.30 9.65 3.63
N GLY A 71 -19.78 10.86 3.38
CA GLY A 71 -20.34 11.73 4.40
C GLY A 71 -19.95 13.18 4.17
N GLN A 72 -19.99 13.94 5.25
CA GLN A 72 -19.53 15.33 5.32
C GLN A 72 -18.11 15.39 5.93
N SER A 73 -17.73 16.54 6.49
CA SER A 73 -16.40 16.80 7.07
C SER A 73 -15.79 15.66 7.90
N ASN A 74 -16.53 15.08 8.86
CA ASN A 74 -16.01 14.01 9.72
C ASN A 74 -15.82 12.66 9.02
N GLY A 75 -16.29 12.52 7.77
CA GLY A 75 -16.05 11.36 6.91
C GLY A 75 -14.80 11.48 6.04
N MET A 76 -14.11 12.63 6.08
CA MET A 76 -13.01 12.99 5.17
C MET A 76 -11.88 13.73 5.92
N ALA A 77 -10.91 14.29 5.19
CA ALA A 77 -9.74 14.95 5.75
C ALA A 77 -10.03 16.35 6.33
N TYR A 78 -10.52 16.41 7.58
CA TYR A 78 -10.73 17.65 8.34
C TYR A 78 -9.85 17.76 9.59
N GLY A 79 -8.98 16.78 9.87
CA GLY A 79 -8.00 16.89 10.94
C GLY A 79 -6.95 17.94 10.60
N GLU A 80 -6.85 18.99 11.41
CA GLU A 80 -5.93 20.12 11.18
C GLU A 80 -4.50 19.88 11.70
N GLY A 81 -4.26 18.71 12.31
CA GLY A 81 -2.93 18.32 12.78
C GLY A 81 -1.92 18.19 11.64
N LEU A 82 -0.63 18.37 11.95
CA LEU A 82 0.45 18.20 10.97
C LEU A 82 0.48 16.75 10.46
N PRO A 83 0.40 16.51 9.13
CA PRO A 83 0.58 15.18 8.57
C PRO A 83 1.99 14.62 8.84
N LEU A 84 2.07 13.32 9.09
CA LEU A 84 3.27 12.57 9.45
C LEU A 84 3.60 11.48 8.40
N PRO A 85 3.90 11.84 7.14
CA PRO A 85 4.06 10.91 6.02
C PRO A 85 5.25 9.95 6.17
N ASP A 86 6.20 10.24 7.07
CA ASP A 86 7.31 9.33 7.38
C ASP A 86 6.92 8.26 8.44
N SER A 87 5.70 8.31 8.99
CA SER A 87 5.26 7.41 10.07
C SER A 87 3.78 7.02 9.97
N TYR A 88 2.92 7.57 10.83
CA TYR A 88 1.51 7.18 10.95
C TYR A 88 0.72 7.40 9.66
N ASP A 89 1.10 8.42 8.88
CA ASP A 89 0.44 8.82 7.64
C ASP A 89 1.16 8.29 6.39
N ALA A 90 2.19 7.46 6.56
CA ALA A 90 2.94 6.90 5.44
C ALA A 90 2.05 6.07 4.50
N PRO A 91 2.02 6.30 3.18
CA PRO A 91 1.30 5.45 2.25
C PRO A 91 1.79 3.99 2.31
N ASP A 92 0.89 3.02 2.11
CA ASP A 92 1.25 1.61 1.90
C ASP A 92 1.03 1.26 0.42
N PRO A 93 1.99 0.60 -0.26
CA PRO A 93 1.87 0.28 -1.68
C PRO A 93 0.67 -0.62 -2.02
N ARG A 94 0.10 -1.36 -1.07
CA ARG A 94 -1.11 -2.19 -1.25
C ARG A 94 -2.41 -1.46 -0.95
N ILE A 95 -2.36 -0.27 -0.34
CA ILE A 95 -3.55 0.54 -0.05
C ILE A 95 -3.72 1.58 -1.14
N LYS A 96 -4.85 1.49 -1.85
CA LYS A 96 -5.18 2.34 -2.99
C LYS A 96 -6.48 3.10 -2.75
N GLN A 97 -6.68 4.15 -3.54
CA GLN A 97 -7.92 4.89 -3.64
C GLN A 97 -8.27 5.15 -5.11
N LEU A 98 -9.51 5.53 -5.37
CA LEU A 98 -9.95 5.98 -6.68
C LEU A 98 -9.67 7.49 -6.82
N ALA A 99 -8.97 7.87 -7.88
CA ALA A 99 -8.60 9.25 -8.12
C ALA A 99 -9.82 10.13 -8.48
N ARG A 100 -9.89 11.32 -7.90
CA ARG A 100 -10.79 12.41 -8.31
C ARG A 100 -10.09 13.69 -8.81
N ARG A 101 -8.98 14.07 -8.18
CA ARG A 101 -8.18 15.27 -8.54
C ARG A 101 -7.46 15.08 -9.88
N SER A 102 -6.86 16.14 -10.41
CA SER A 102 -6.04 16.10 -11.63
C SER A 102 -4.63 15.55 -11.41
N THR A 103 -4.15 15.52 -10.16
CA THR A 103 -2.86 14.93 -9.78
C THR A 103 -3.01 14.09 -8.51
N VAL A 104 -2.13 13.08 -8.35
CA VAL A 104 -2.13 12.13 -7.21
C VAL A 104 -1.87 12.84 -5.89
N THR A 105 -0.89 13.74 -5.87
CA THR A 105 -0.61 14.68 -4.78
C THR A 105 -0.52 16.10 -5.36
N PRO A 106 -0.57 17.17 -4.54
CA PRO A 106 -0.37 18.53 -5.03
C PRO A 106 0.98 18.67 -5.76
N GLY A 107 0.93 19.01 -7.05
CA GLY A 107 2.12 19.13 -7.90
C GLY A 107 2.78 17.79 -8.31
N GLY A 108 2.15 16.66 -7.98
CA GLY A 108 2.62 15.33 -8.33
C GLY A 108 2.20 14.86 -9.72
N GLU A 109 2.27 13.56 -9.93
CA GLU A 109 1.88 12.93 -11.20
C GLU A 109 0.41 13.16 -11.54
N SER A 110 0.12 13.31 -12.83
CA SER A 110 -1.24 13.44 -13.34
C SER A 110 -2.03 12.15 -13.11
N CYS A 111 -3.30 12.27 -12.76
CA CYS A 111 -4.24 11.15 -12.72
C CYS A 111 -5.58 11.55 -13.35
N THR A 112 -6.32 10.55 -13.82
CA THR A 112 -7.67 10.67 -14.37
C THR A 112 -8.69 10.21 -13.35
N TYR A 113 -9.93 10.66 -13.49
CA TYR A 113 -11.04 10.20 -12.66
C TYR A 113 -11.14 8.66 -12.66
N ASN A 114 -11.19 8.07 -11.46
CA ASN A 114 -11.19 6.64 -11.16
C ASN A 114 -9.90 5.86 -11.42
N ASP A 115 -8.77 6.51 -11.72
CA ASP A 115 -7.48 5.81 -11.71
C ASP A 115 -7.21 5.23 -10.31
N ILE A 116 -6.62 4.04 -10.27
CA ILE A 116 -6.18 3.40 -9.02
C ILE A 116 -4.84 4.01 -8.63
N ILE A 117 -4.83 4.82 -7.58
CA ILE A 117 -3.67 5.57 -7.12
C ILE A 117 -3.34 5.24 -5.66
N PRO A 118 -2.12 5.53 -5.17
CA PRO A 118 -1.81 5.40 -3.74
C PRO A 118 -2.80 6.16 -2.85
N ALA A 119 -3.22 5.54 -1.75
CA ALA A 119 -3.92 6.23 -0.69
C ALA A 119 -2.93 6.89 0.27
N ASP A 120 -3.21 8.13 0.67
CA ASP A 120 -2.46 8.84 1.71
C ASP A 120 -3.42 9.48 2.74
N HIS A 121 -2.90 10.33 3.62
CA HIS A 121 -3.68 10.97 4.69
C HIS A 121 -4.76 11.94 4.19
N CYS A 122 -4.72 12.38 2.93
CA CYS A 122 -5.65 13.35 2.36
C CYS A 122 -6.29 12.78 1.09
N LEU A 123 -7.25 11.86 1.27
CA LEU A 123 -7.92 11.14 0.19
C LEU A 123 -8.63 12.06 -0.82
N HIS A 124 -8.89 11.51 -2.01
CA HIS A 124 -9.56 12.14 -3.15
C HIS A 124 -11.09 12.22 -2.94
N ASP A 125 -11.52 12.82 -1.83
CA ASP A 125 -12.92 13.13 -1.54
C ASP A 125 -13.49 14.20 -2.49
N VAL A 126 -14.83 14.37 -2.50
CA VAL A 126 -15.51 15.35 -3.36
C VAL A 126 -14.97 16.77 -3.15
N GLN A 127 -14.69 17.12 -1.90
CA GLN A 127 -14.05 18.37 -1.54
C GLN A 127 -12.55 18.15 -1.39
N ASP A 128 -11.76 18.95 -2.11
CA ASP A 128 -10.30 18.87 -2.07
C ASP A 128 -9.74 19.65 -0.87
N MET A 129 -9.22 18.92 0.11
CA MET A 129 -8.63 19.46 1.34
C MET A 129 -7.10 19.57 1.27
N SER A 130 -6.49 19.26 0.13
CA SER A 130 -5.04 19.10 0.01
C SER A 130 -4.24 20.40 -0.03
N THR A 131 -4.93 21.53 -0.19
CA THR A 131 -4.31 22.87 -0.19
C THR A 131 -4.40 23.57 1.18
N LEU A 132 -5.13 22.98 2.13
CA LEU A 132 -5.33 23.52 3.47
C LEU A 132 -4.21 23.03 4.40
N ASN A 133 -3.03 23.61 4.23
CA ASN A 133 -1.81 23.15 4.91
C ASN A 133 -1.74 23.65 6.35
N HIS A 134 -1.22 22.81 7.24
CA HIS A 134 -0.81 23.22 8.59
C HIS A 134 0.28 24.33 8.52
N PRO A 135 0.30 25.34 9.42
CA PRO A 135 1.26 26.44 9.36
C PRO A 135 2.74 26.06 9.46
N LYS A 136 3.02 24.84 9.93
CA LYS A 136 4.37 24.27 10.06
C LYS A 136 4.66 23.14 9.07
N ALA A 137 3.82 22.99 8.04
CA ALA A 137 4.00 21.96 7.03
C ALA A 137 5.28 22.21 6.20
N ASP A 138 6.05 21.15 6.01
CA ASP A 138 7.10 21.07 5.01
C ASP A 138 6.57 20.32 3.79
N LEU A 139 6.16 21.07 2.76
CA LEU A 139 5.58 20.50 1.55
C LEU A 139 6.57 19.63 0.76
N SER A 140 7.88 19.86 0.92
CA SER A 140 8.89 19.02 0.28
C SER A 140 8.90 17.59 0.83
N LYS A 141 8.30 17.39 2.02
CA LYS A 141 8.14 16.09 2.68
C LYS A 141 6.75 15.49 2.49
N GLY A 142 5.90 16.08 1.64
CA GLY A 142 4.54 15.61 1.43
C GLY A 142 3.58 15.92 2.59
N GLN A 143 3.90 16.89 3.47
CA GLN A 143 3.03 17.30 4.59
C GLN A 143 1.90 18.24 4.16
N TYR A 144 1.26 17.95 3.04
CA TYR A 144 0.22 18.79 2.46
C TYR A 144 -1.15 18.52 3.09
N GLY A 145 -2.03 19.51 3.07
CA GLY A 145 -3.45 19.38 3.41
C GLY A 145 -3.76 19.03 4.86
N CYS A 146 -5.03 18.66 5.06
CA CYS A 146 -5.56 18.11 6.31
C CYS A 146 -5.41 16.57 6.35
N VAL A 147 -5.72 15.98 7.50
CA VAL A 147 -5.63 14.53 7.75
C VAL A 147 -7.03 13.92 7.88
N GLY A 148 -7.28 12.81 7.19
CA GLY A 148 -8.48 11.99 7.27
C GLY A 148 -8.18 10.56 7.70
N GLN A 149 -9.18 9.88 8.28
CA GLN A 149 -9.03 8.56 8.88
C GLN A 149 -8.95 7.40 7.87
N GLY A 150 -9.24 7.64 6.59
CA GLY A 150 -9.44 6.57 5.61
C GLY A 150 -8.19 5.69 5.41
N LEU A 151 -7.00 6.31 5.34
CA LEU A 151 -5.74 5.57 5.30
C LEU A 151 -5.54 4.71 6.56
N HIS A 152 -5.80 5.27 7.75
CA HIS A 152 -5.58 4.56 9.01
C HIS A 152 -6.56 3.39 9.20
N ILE A 153 -7.80 3.51 8.70
CA ILE A 153 -8.75 2.40 8.65
C ILE A 153 -8.18 1.29 7.76
N ALA A 154 -7.76 1.63 6.54
CA ALA A 154 -7.23 0.64 5.60
C ALA A 154 -5.97 -0.05 6.13
N LYS A 155 -5.05 0.69 6.75
CA LYS A 155 -3.85 0.13 7.41
C LYS A 155 -4.18 -0.86 8.53
N LYS A 156 -5.28 -0.67 9.26
CA LYS A 156 -5.71 -1.56 10.34
C LYS A 156 -6.43 -2.81 9.84
N LEU A 157 -6.97 -2.76 8.61
CA LEU A 157 -7.65 -3.90 7.98
C LEU A 157 -6.68 -4.80 7.20
N LEU A 158 -5.51 -4.28 6.82
CA LEU A 158 -4.44 -4.97 6.10
C LEU A 158 -3.56 -5.80 7.03
#